data_AF-V9LHG0-F1
#
_entry.id   AF-V9LHG0-F1
#
_cell.length_a   1.000
_cell.length_b   1.000
_cell.length_c   1.000
_cell.angle_alpha   90.00
_cell.angle_beta   90.00
_cell.angle_gamma   90.00
#
_symmetry.space_group_name_H-M   'P 1'
#
loop_
_entity.id
_entity.type
_entity.pdbx_description
1 polymer ?
#
loop_
_entity_poly.entity_id
_entity_poly.type
_entity_poly.pdbx_seq_one_letter_code
_entity_poly.pdbx_strand_id
1 'polypeptide(L)'
;MEDWASGGDWASGSGSGGDPAGQAELSRLQEMVAAEQQKAQFQLQVHTFTDVCWEKCVDRLTARLDSRTEGCLVSCVDRFVDTTLAITNRFGQMIQKGGH
;
A
#
# COMPACT_ATOMS: atom_id res chain seq x y z
N MET A 1 15.77 23.76 -13.36
CA MET A 1 15.72 23.25 -11.97
C MET A 1 16.44 24.30 -11.15
N GLU A 2 15.82 24.76 -10.07
CA GLU A 2 16.14 25.97 -9.28
C GLU A 2 15.49 27.25 -9.87
N ASP A 3 14.38 27.69 -9.25
CA ASP A 3 13.86 29.08 -9.21
C ASP A 3 12.41 29.10 -8.66
N TRP A 4 12.23 28.71 -7.39
CA TRP A 4 10.98 28.98 -6.67
C TRP A 4 11.19 29.75 -5.35
N ALA A 5 12.45 30.09 -5.02
CA ALA A 5 12.83 30.63 -3.72
C ALA A 5 13.18 32.12 -3.74
N SER A 6 12.52 32.93 -4.57
CA SER A 6 12.67 34.39 -4.54
C SER A 6 11.39 35.08 -4.96
N GLY A 7 10.55 35.40 -3.97
CA GLY A 7 9.33 36.18 -4.17
C GLY A 7 8.27 35.89 -3.12
N GLY A 8 8.53 36.24 -1.86
CA GLY A 8 7.55 36.11 -0.80
C GLY A 8 8.13 36.44 0.57
N ASP A 9 8.11 37.72 0.94
CA ASP A 9 8.32 38.23 2.28
C ASP A 9 7.30 37.65 3.29
N TRP A 10 7.54 36.44 3.80
CA TRP A 10 6.76 35.89 4.92
C TRP A 10 7.63 35.43 6.11
N ALA A 11 8.96 35.45 5.97
CA ALA A 11 9.88 34.90 6.97
C ALA A 11 10.52 35.97 7.90
N SER A 12 10.00 37.20 7.95
CA SER A 12 10.40 38.19 8.95
C SER A 12 9.28 38.42 9.97
N GLY A 13 9.09 37.42 10.82
CA GLY A 13 8.32 37.49 12.05
C GLY A 13 9.04 36.67 13.11
N SER A 14 9.70 37.39 14.03
CA SER A 14 10.30 36.91 15.28
C SER A 14 9.51 35.79 15.95
N GLY A 15 10.21 34.74 16.38
CA GLY A 15 9.61 33.48 16.78
C GLY A 15 8.91 33.41 18.14
N SER A 16 8.65 32.15 18.49
CA SER A 16 8.04 31.59 19.71
C SER A 16 6.51 31.60 19.77
N GLY A 17 5.95 30.49 19.29
CA GLY A 17 4.58 30.08 19.58
C GLY A 17 4.03 29.25 18.42
N GLY A 18 4.38 27.96 18.35
CA GLY A 18 3.62 27.07 17.48
C GLY A 18 2.19 27.04 18.01
N ASP A 19 1.26 27.70 17.33
CA ASP A 19 -0.13 27.77 17.74
C ASP A 19 -0.66 26.36 18.05
N PRO A 20 -1.26 26.11 19.23
CA PRO A 20 -1.79 24.80 19.57
C PRO A 20 -2.84 24.31 18.54
N ALA A 21 -3.53 25.26 17.88
CA ALA A 21 -4.43 24.97 16.76
C ALA A 21 -3.70 24.42 15.52
N GLY A 22 -2.50 24.94 15.20
CA GLY A 22 -1.69 24.45 14.08
C GLY A 22 -1.11 23.05 14.34
N GLN A 23 -0.72 22.75 15.58
CA GLN A 23 -0.24 21.41 15.96
C GLN A 23 -1.36 20.35 15.92
N ALA A 24 -2.57 20.73 16.34
CA ALA A 24 -3.73 19.86 16.26
C ALA A 24 -4.11 19.51 14.80
N GLU A 25 -4.08 20.50 13.90
CA GLU A 25 -4.36 20.28 12.48
C GLU A 25 -3.27 19.44 11.81
N LEU A 26 -1.99 19.67 12.15
CA LEU A 26 -0.88 18.86 11.65
C LEU A 26 -1.03 17.38 12.04
N SER A 27 -1.42 17.11 13.29
CA SER A 27 -1.67 15.75 13.79
C SER A 27 -2.80 15.07 13.03
N ARG A 28 -3.90 15.78 12.78
CA ARG A 28 -5.03 15.28 11.99
C ARG A 28 -4.65 14.97 10.53
N LEU A 29 -3.86 15.85 9.90
CA LEU A 29 -3.36 15.62 8.54
C LEU A 29 -2.45 14.40 8.48
N GLN A 30 -1.58 14.20 9.47
CA GLN A 30 -0.73 13.01 9.57
C GLN A 30 -1.55 11.72 9.67
N GLU A 31 -2.62 11.70 10.48
CA GLU A 31 -3.53 10.57 10.57
C GLU A 31 -4.22 10.26 9.23
N MET A 32 -4.70 11.29 8.53
CA MET A 32 -5.30 11.12 7.21
C MET A 32 -4.30 10.59 6.18
N VAL A 33 -3.07 11.11 6.17
CA VAL A 33 -2.00 10.61 5.29
C VAL A 33 -1.69 9.15 5.59
N ALA A 34 -1.58 8.77 6.86
CA ALA A 34 -1.33 7.38 7.24
C ALA A 34 -2.46 6.43 6.78
N ALA A 35 -3.72 6.86 6.92
CA ALA A 35 -4.88 6.09 6.46
C ALA A 35 -4.89 5.94 4.92
N GLU A 36 -4.60 7.01 4.18
CA GLU A 36 -4.53 6.96 2.71
C GLU A 36 -3.34 6.12 2.22
N GLN A 37 -2.21 6.15 2.93
CA GLN A 37 -1.08 5.27 2.63
C GLN A 37 -1.45 3.79 2.78
N GLN A 38 -2.16 3.41 3.85
CA GLN A 38 -2.63 2.03 4.02
C GLN A 38 -3.56 1.60 2.88
N LYS A 39 -4.49 2.47 2.46
CA LYS A 39 -5.37 2.21 1.32
C LYS A 39 -4.57 2.04 0.03
N ALA A 40 -3.60 2.92 -0.24
CA ALA A 40 -2.75 2.82 -1.42
C ALA A 40 -1.97 1.49 -1.46
N GLN A 41 -1.40 1.06 -0.33
CA GLN A 41 -0.71 -0.24 -0.23
C GLN A 41 -1.64 -1.42 -0.50
N PHE A 42 -2.88 -1.37 0.01
CA PHE A 42 -3.88 -2.38 -0.29
C PHE A 42 -4.25 -2.41 -1.77
N GLN A 43 -4.45 -1.25 -2.41
CA GLN A 43 -4.74 -1.18 -3.84
C GLN A 43 -3.61 -1.77 -4.68
N LEU A 44 -2.35 -1.51 -4.32
CA LEU A 44 -1.20 -2.14 -4.99
C LEU A 44 -1.20 -3.66 -4.87
N GLN A 45 -1.61 -4.22 -3.72
CA GLN A 45 -1.78 -5.66 -3.56
C GLN A 45 -2.92 -6.21 -4.42
N VAL A 46 -4.06 -5.51 -4.48
CA VAL A 46 -5.17 -5.88 -5.37
C VAL A 46 -4.74 -5.88 -6.83
N HIS A 47 -3.96 -4.89 -7.27
CA HIS A 47 -3.37 -4.88 -8.62
C HIS A 47 -2.46 -6.08 -8.84
N THR A 48 -1.57 -6.38 -7.89
CA THR A 48 -0.69 -7.55 -7.96
C THR A 48 -1.48 -8.86 -8.10
N PHE A 49 -2.53 -9.04 -7.30
CA PHE A 49 -3.39 -10.23 -7.39
C PHE A 49 -4.13 -10.29 -8.72
N THR A 50 -4.59 -9.14 -9.22
CA THR A 50 -5.26 -9.04 -10.51
C THR A 50 -4.31 -9.50 -11.61
N ASP A 51 -3.09 -8.96 -11.68
CA ASP A 51 -2.13 -9.33 -12.74
C ASP A 51 -1.79 -10.82 -12.72
N VAL A 52 -1.45 -11.35 -11.54
CA VAL A 52 -1.08 -12.77 -11.39
C VAL A 52 -2.25 -13.70 -11.67
N CYS A 53 -3.42 -13.47 -11.06
CA CYS A 53 -4.55 -14.37 -11.20
C CYS A 53 -5.23 -14.25 -12.56
N TRP A 54 -5.15 -13.09 -13.20
CA TRP A 54 -5.61 -12.91 -14.56
C TRP A 54 -4.84 -13.83 -15.53
N GLU A 55 -3.51 -13.82 -15.48
CA GLU A 55 -2.67 -14.70 -16.32
C GLU A 55 -2.90 -16.20 -16.06
N LYS A 56 -3.33 -16.58 -14.85
CA LYS A 56 -3.55 -17.98 -14.47
C LYS A 56 -4.94 -18.51 -14.75
N CYS A 57 -5.95 -17.66 -14.66
CA CYS A 57 -7.35 -18.11 -14.66
C CYS A 57 -8.15 -17.63 -15.88
N VAL A 58 -7.74 -16.55 -16.54
CA VAL A 58 -8.55 -15.93 -17.60
C VAL A 58 -7.93 -16.18 -18.97
N ASP A 59 -8.43 -17.23 -19.65
CA ASP A 59 -7.96 -17.60 -21.00
C ASP A 59 -8.72 -16.87 -22.12
N ARG A 60 -9.99 -16.54 -21.90
CA ARG A 60 -10.89 -15.97 -22.92
C ARG A 60 -11.76 -14.87 -22.33
N LEU A 61 -11.89 -13.79 -23.08
CA LEU A 61 -12.78 -12.68 -22.75
C LEU A 61 -14.20 -13.01 -23.21
N THR A 62 -15.13 -13.08 -22.26
CA THR A 62 -16.57 -13.28 -22.48
C THR A 62 -17.36 -12.16 -21.81
N ALA A 63 -18.64 -12.00 -22.16
CA ALA A 63 -19.50 -10.96 -21.56
C ALA A 63 -19.73 -11.16 -20.05
N ARG A 64 -19.53 -12.39 -19.55
CA ARG A 64 -19.59 -12.75 -18.13
C ARG A 64 -18.55 -13.82 -17.84
N LEU A 65 -17.98 -13.79 -16.65
CA LEU A 65 -17.15 -14.89 -16.17
C LEU A 65 -18.01 -16.15 -16.02
N ASP A 66 -17.51 -17.26 -16.54
CA ASP A 66 -18.09 -18.56 -16.27
C ASP A 66 -17.69 -19.07 -14.87
N SER A 67 -18.42 -20.04 -14.34
CA SER A 67 -18.23 -20.52 -12.97
C SER A 67 -16.85 -21.14 -12.72
N ARG A 68 -16.19 -21.68 -13.75
CA ARG A 68 -14.84 -22.22 -13.61
C ARG A 68 -13.84 -21.08 -13.45
N THR A 69 -13.95 -20.03 -14.27
CA THR A 69 -13.08 -18.85 -14.17
C THR A 69 -13.27 -18.14 -12.83
N GLU A 70 -14.51 -17.97 -12.37
CA GLU A 70 -14.80 -17.38 -11.06
C GLU A 70 -14.21 -18.21 -9.91
N GLY A 71 -14.43 -19.53 -9.90
CA GLY A 71 -13.85 -20.41 -8.89
C GLY A 71 -12.32 -20.45 -8.90
N CYS A 72 -11.71 -20.34 -10.09
CA CYS A 72 -10.26 -20.24 -10.25
C CYS A 72 -9.73 -18.95 -9.62
N LEU A 73 -10.36 -17.80 -9.88
CA LEU A 73 -9.91 -16.51 -9.34
C LEU A 73 -9.97 -16.48 -7.80
N VAL A 74 -11.06 -16.97 -7.20
CA VAL A 74 -11.19 -17.10 -5.74
C VAL A 74 -10.06 -17.96 -5.18
N SER A 75 -9.88 -19.15 -5.74
CA SER A 75 -8.83 -20.08 -5.30
C SER A 75 -7.43 -19.52 -5.50
N CYS A 76 -7.20 -18.78 -6.58
CA CYS A 76 -5.91 -18.18 -6.90
C CYS A 76 -5.48 -17.16 -5.84
N VAL A 77 -6.38 -16.24 -5.47
CA VAL A 77 -6.09 -15.23 -4.45
C VAL A 77 -5.83 -15.89 -3.10
N ASP A 78 -6.69 -16.82 -2.66
CA ASP A 78 -6.51 -17.55 -1.40
C ASP A 78 -5.16 -18.27 -1.35
N ARG A 79 -4.82 -19.01 -2.42
CA ARG A 79 -3.54 -19.72 -2.51
C ARG A 79 -2.34 -18.78 -2.57
N PHE A 80 -2.46 -17.62 -3.21
CA PHE A 80 -1.38 -16.63 -3.26
C PHE A 80 -1.08 -16.09 -1.86
N VAL A 81 -2.11 -15.69 -1.12
CA VAL A 81 -1.96 -15.18 0.26
C VAL A 81 -1.40 -16.26 1.18
N ASP A 82 -1.97 -17.47 1.16
CA ASP A 82 -1.51 -18.61 1.97
C ASP A 82 -0.03 -18.92 1.72
N THR A 83 0.36 -18.98 0.45
CA THR A 83 1.73 -19.34 0.04
C THR A 83 2.71 -18.24 0.43
N THR A 84 2.35 -16.98 0.22
CA THR A 84 3.20 -15.83 0.58
C THR A 84 3.45 -15.79 2.09
N LEU A 85 2.41 -16.01 2.90
CA LEU A 85 2.53 -16.08 4.36
C LEU A 85 3.40 -17.27 4.80
N ALA A 86 3.17 -18.45 4.22
CA ALA A 86 3.94 -19.65 4.53
C ALA A 86 5.44 -19.47 4.23
N ILE A 87 5.78 -18.92 3.06
CA ILE A 87 7.16 -18.65 2.65
C ILE A 87 7.80 -17.62 3.59
N THR A 88 7.11 -16.51 3.84
CA THR A 88 7.62 -15.42 4.70
C THR A 88 7.89 -15.91 6.12
N ASN A 89 6.94 -16.65 6.70
CA ASN A 89 7.09 -17.23 8.04
C ASN A 89 8.25 -18.20 8.12
N ARG A 90 8.39 -19.09 7.14
CA ARG A 90 9.49 -20.06 7.10
C ARG A 90 10.84 -19.36 6.96
N PHE A 91 10.92 -18.34 6.10
CA PHE A 91 12.13 -17.54 5.92
C PHE A 91 12.51 -16.79 7.19
N GLY A 92 11.54 -16.15 7.87
CA GLY A 92 11.75 -15.50 9.16
C GLY A 92 12.29 -16.46 10.22
N GLN A 93 11.76 -17.69 10.30
CA GLN A 93 12.27 -18.72 11.21
C GLN A 93 13.71 -19.16 10.88
N MET A 94 14.08 -19.24 9.61
CA MET A 94 15.44 -19.60 9.20
C MET A 94 16.45 -18.52 9.59
N ILE A 95 16.12 -17.24 9.40
CA ILE A 95 16.99 -16.12 9.80
C ILE A 95 17.22 -16.13 11.31
N GLN A 96 16.17 -16.31 12.11
CA GLN A 96 16.28 -16.33 13.58
C GLN A 96 17.15 -17.48 14.09
N LYS A 97 17.14 -18.63 13.40
CA LYS A 97 17.92 -19.82 13.78
C LYS A 97 19.38 -19.78 13.30
N GLY A 98 19.67 -19.11 12.19
CA GLY A 98 21.02 -19.01 11.62
C GLY A 98 21.89 -17.89 12.22
N GLY A 99 21.37 -17.12 13.18
CA GLY A 99 22.09 -16.03 13.87
C GLY A 99 22.87 -16.45 15.13
N HIS A 100 23.12 -17.74 15.33
CA HIS A 100 24.03 -18.28 16.35
C HIS A 100 25.19 -19.01 15.69
#